data_AF-A0A7I8DVI5-F1
#
_entry.id   AF-A0A7I8DVI5-F1
#
_cell.length_a   1.000
_cell.length_b   1.000
_cell.length_c   1.000
_cell.angle_alpha   90.00
_cell.angle_beta   90.00
_cell.angle_gamma   90.00
#
_symmetry.space_group_name_H-M   'P 1'
#
loop_
_entity.id
_entity.type
_entity.pdbx_description
1 polymer ?
#
loop_
_entity_poly.entity_id
_entity_poly.type
_entity_poly.pdbx_seq_one_letter_code
_entity_poly.pdbx_strand_id
1 'polypeptide(L)'
;MTNKTLQYLIYNQLYSASMYELLALQAPTKILENQMKLFQEETLNNASYLDRYYQELNTSSYHPIIQEPVNHGSFKKNVYWMLEYESSSTKLFCNESYNANNDEKIKTLTSYISSSIVQRNTKLTNIYINILDEEIKKTPPK
;
A
#
# COMPACT_ATOMS: atom_id res chain seq x y z
N MET A 1 20.41 -2.34 7.53
CA MET A 1 19.75 -1.94 6.26
C MET A 1 20.64 -1.00 5.46
N THR A 2 20.63 -1.04 4.13
CA THR A 2 21.30 -0.01 3.31
C THR A 2 20.38 1.19 3.09
N ASN A 3 20.94 2.40 2.89
CA ASN A 3 20.14 3.58 2.51
C ASN A 3 19.28 3.33 1.27
N LYS A 4 19.80 2.60 0.28
CA LYS A 4 19.06 2.27 -0.94
C LYS A 4 17.83 1.40 -0.65
N THR A 5 17.96 0.43 0.25
CA THR A 5 16.83 -0.40 0.71
C THR A 5 15.78 0.47 1.39
N LEU A 6 16.19 1.36 2.31
CA LEU A 6 15.26 2.24 3.02
C LEU A 6 14.54 3.22 2.08
N GLN A 7 15.26 3.82 1.14
CA GLN A 7 14.70 4.67 0.08
C GLN A 7 13.66 3.91 -0.77
N TYR A 8 13.92 2.64 -1.06
CA TYR A 8 12.97 1.79 -1.78
C TYR A 8 11.71 1.50 -0.96
N LEU A 9 11.83 1.26 0.35
CA LEU A 9 10.67 1.09 1.24
C LEU A 9 9.81 2.37 1.31
N ILE A 10 10.45 3.54 1.40
CA ILE A 10 9.76 4.84 1.38
C ILE A 10 9.02 5.02 0.04
N TYR A 11 9.72 4.81 -1.07
CA TYR A 11 9.12 4.90 -2.40
C TYR A 11 7.92 3.96 -2.56
N ASN A 12 8.06 2.71 -2.10
CA ASN A 12 7.00 1.70 -2.18
C ASN A 12 5.71 2.16 -1.48
N GLN A 13 5.82 2.75 -0.28
CA GLN A 13 4.66 3.28 0.45
C GLN A 13 4.09 4.52 -0.24
N LEU A 14 4.92 5.46 -0.68
CA LEU A 14 4.44 6.65 -1.39
C LEU A 14 3.73 6.29 -2.70
N TYR A 15 4.25 5.32 -3.45
CA TYR A 15 3.59 4.81 -4.64
C TYR A 15 2.25 4.14 -4.32
N SER A 16 2.19 3.30 -3.26
CA SER A 16 0.92 2.72 -2.79
C SER A 16 -0.12 3.80 -2.43
N ALA A 17 0.31 4.87 -1.75
CA ALA A 17 -0.57 6.00 -1.44
C ALA A 17 -1.14 6.66 -2.71
N SER A 18 -0.33 6.85 -3.75
CA SER A 18 -0.81 7.40 -5.04
C SER A 18 -1.82 6.48 -5.74
N MET A 19 -1.66 5.16 -5.63
CA MET A 19 -2.64 4.19 -6.15
C MET A 19 -3.96 4.24 -5.39
N TYR A 20 -3.92 4.44 -4.07
CA TYR A 20 -5.13 4.65 -3.27
C TYR A 20 -5.85 5.96 -3.61
N GLU A 21 -5.11 7.01 -3.96
CA GLU A 21 -5.69 8.26 -4.47
C GLU A 21 -6.45 8.02 -5.78
N LEU A 22 -5.82 7.32 -6.74
CA LEU A 22 -6.46 6.93 -8.00
C LEU A 22 -7.72 6.10 -7.75
N LEU A 23 -7.67 5.12 -6.83
CA LEU A 23 -8.82 4.32 -6.46
C LEU A 23 -9.93 5.17 -5.84
N ALA A 24 -9.60 6.15 -5.00
CA ALA A 24 -10.58 7.06 -4.43
C ALA A 24 -11.31 7.86 -5.52
N LEU A 25 -10.58 8.40 -6.50
CA LEU A 25 -11.15 9.15 -7.63
C LEU A 25 -12.09 8.30 -8.49
N GLN A 26 -11.84 6.99 -8.58
CA GLN A 26 -12.63 6.05 -9.38
C GLN A 26 -13.72 5.31 -8.59
N ALA A 27 -13.80 5.52 -7.28
CA ALA A 27 -14.66 4.75 -6.42
C ALA A 27 -16.14 4.93 -6.83
N PRO A 28 -16.92 3.84 -7.00
CA PRO A 28 -18.30 3.94 -7.48
C PRO A 28 -19.27 4.44 -6.41
N THR A 29 -18.84 4.52 -5.14
CA THR A 29 -19.65 5.01 -4.02
C THR A 29 -18.82 5.86 -3.07
N LYS A 30 -19.47 6.76 -2.33
CA LYS A 30 -18.80 7.60 -1.33
C LYS A 30 -18.17 6.80 -0.20
N ILE A 31 -18.77 5.65 0.15
CA ILE A 31 -18.25 4.74 1.17
C ILE A 31 -16.90 4.18 0.72
N LEU A 32 -16.80 3.73 -0.54
CA LEU A 32 -15.55 3.22 -1.09
C LEU A 32 -14.51 4.34 -1.27
N GLU A 33 -14.92 5.52 -1.72
CA GLU A 33 -14.04 6.69 -1.82
C GLU A 33 -13.37 6.99 -0.47
N ASN A 34 -14.19 7.10 0.59
CA ASN A 34 -13.69 7.37 1.94
C ASN A 34 -12.77 6.25 2.43
N GLN A 35 -13.09 4.99 2.13
CA GLN A 35 -12.24 3.86 2.50
C GLN A 35 -10.87 3.90 1.81
N MET A 36 -10.81 4.29 0.54
CA MET A 36 -9.54 4.44 -0.20
C MET A 36 -8.71 5.60 0.34
N LYS A 37 -9.35 6.72 0.71
CA LYS A 37 -8.67 7.86 1.36
C LYS A 37 -8.07 7.48 2.72
N LEU A 38 -8.77 6.70 3.53
CA LEU A 38 -8.21 6.18 4.78
C LEU A 38 -6.97 5.30 4.54
N PHE A 39 -7.01 4.43 3.52
CA PHE A 39 -5.85 3.63 3.15
C PHE A 39 -4.68 4.47 2.64
N GLN A 40 -4.96 5.52 1.87
CA GLN A 40 -3.97 6.50 1.44
C GLN A 40 -3.29 7.15 2.64
N GLU A 41 -4.05 7.68 3.59
CA GLU A 41 -3.53 8.33 4.80
C GLU A 41 -2.68 7.40 5.67
N GLU A 42 -3.16 6.17 5.90
CA GLU A 42 -2.38 5.13 6.62
C GLU A 42 -1.04 4.86 5.92
N THR A 43 -1.04 4.81 4.60
CA THR A 43 0.17 4.53 3.81
C THR A 43 1.15 5.72 3.81
N LEU A 44 0.64 6.95 3.77
CA LEU A 44 1.46 8.17 3.93
C LEU A 44 2.10 8.25 5.33
N ASN A 45 1.39 7.82 6.36
CA ASN A 45 1.93 7.73 7.71
C ASN A 45 3.08 6.72 7.78
N ASN A 46 2.93 5.54 7.14
CA ASN A 46 4.01 4.55 7.03
C ASN A 46 5.26 5.12 6.34
N ALA A 47 5.09 5.82 5.22
CA ALA A 47 6.18 6.50 4.53
C ALA A 47 6.88 7.53 5.45
N SER A 48 6.09 8.29 6.22
CA SER A 48 6.61 9.30 7.16
C SER A 48 7.37 8.68 8.34
N TYR A 49 7.00 7.49 8.81
CA TYR A 49 7.77 6.76 9.83
C TYR A 49 9.12 6.29 9.28
N LEU A 50 9.13 5.77 8.04
CA LEU A 50 10.36 5.35 7.37
C LEU A 50 11.29 6.53 7.09
N ASP A 51 10.75 7.66 6.65
CA ASP A 51 11.53 8.88 6.40
C ASP A 51 12.13 9.45 7.70
N ARG A 52 11.41 9.39 8.81
CA ARG A 52 11.99 9.75 10.12
C ARG A 52 13.19 8.88 10.49
N TYR A 53 13.10 7.56 10.28
CA TYR A 53 14.24 6.68 10.48
C TYR A 53 15.37 6.96 9.47
N TYR A 54 15.05 7.34 8.23
CA TYR A 54 16.05 7.76 7.24
C TYR A 54 16.80 9.03 7.66
N GLN A 55 16.10 10.02 8.20
CA GLN A 55 16.69 11.28 8.68
C GLN A 55 17.67 11.07 9.84
N GLU A 56 17.38 10.12 10.73
CA GLU A 56 18.31 9.73 11.81
C GLU A 56 19.65 9.20 11.28
N LEU A 57 19.63 8.60 10.09
CA LEU A 57 20.82 8.06 9.42
C LEU A 57 21.52 9.08 8.49
N ASN A 58 20.79 10.06 7.94
CA ASN A 58 21.26 10.88 6.81
C ASN A 58 21.10 12.41 6.97
N THR A 59 20.67 12.88 8.16
CA THR A 59 20.42 14.29 8.52
C THR A 59 19.50 15.09 7.58
N SER A 60 18.89 14.44 6.59
CA SER A 60 18.03 15.01 5.57
C SER A 60 16.90 14.04 5.24
N SER A 61 15.77 14.58 4.79
CA SER A 61 14.61 13.79 4.34
C SER A 61 14.81 13.25 2.93
N TYR A 62 14.18 12.13 2.63
CA TYR A 62 14.14 11.56 1.28
C TYR A 62 12.79 11.88 0.61
N HIS A 63 12.83 12.74 -0.39
CA HIS A 63 11.66 13.16 -1.17
C HIS A 63 11.78 12.70 -2.62
N PRO A 64 11.49 11.41 -2.92
CA PRO A 64 11.55 10.91 -4.28
C PRO A 64 10.44 11.53 -5.13
N ILE A 65 10.72 11.69 -6.43
CA ILE A 65 9.68 11.89 -7.43
C ILE A 65 8.98 10.54 -7.60
N ILE A 66 7.69 10.49 -7.29
CA ILE A 66 6.86 9.28 -7.43
C ILE A 66 6.34 9.21 -8.87
N GLN A 67 6.47 8.04 -9.48
CA GLN A 67 5.84 7.79 -10.77
C GLN A 67 4.32 7.87 -10.64
N GLU A 68 3.65 8.45 -11.64
CA GLU A 68 2.19 8.47 -11.68
C GLU A 68 1.60 7.06 -11.58
N PRO A 69 0.54 6.87 -10.79
CA PRO A 69 -0.13 5.58 -10.64
C PRO A 69 -0.71 5.11 -11.97
N VAL A 70 -0.42 3.87 -12.35
CA VAL A 70 -0.93 3.29 -13.60
C VAL A 70 -2.42 3.01 -13.47
N ASN A 71 -3.23 3.55 -14.38
CA ASN A 71 -4.65 3.24 -14.45
C ASN A 71 -4.90 1.97 -15.29
N HIS A 72 -5.26 0.87 -14.64
CA HIS A 72 -5.57 -0.42 -15.24
C HIS A 72 -7.01 -0.53 -15.79
N GLY A 73 -7.73 0.58 -15.88
CA GLY A 73 -9.06 0.68 -16.47
C GLY A 73 -10.15 0.88 -15.43
N SER A 74 -10.91 -0.18 -15.11
CA SER A 74 -12.03 -0.08 -14.17
C SER A 74 -11.56 -0.09 -12.72
N PHE A 75 -12.39 0.46 -11.81
CA PHE A 75 -12.15 0.39 -10.36
C PHE A 75 -11.81 -1.04 -9.91
N LYS A 76 -12.56 -2.05 -10.38
CA LYS A 76 -12.30 -3.47 -10.10
C LYS A 76 -10.89 -3.92 -10.52
N LYS A 77 -10.44 -3.54 -11.72
CA LYS A 77 -9.10 -3.91 -12.22
C LYS A 77 -8.00 -3.24 -11.41
N ASN A 78 -8.20 -1.98 -11.02
CA ASN A 78 -7.26 -1.27 -10.15
C ASN A 78 -7.23 -1.85 -8.73
N VAL A 79 -8.38 -2.26 -8.16
CA VAL A 79 -8.43 -2.98 -6.87
C VAL A 79 -7.66 -4.29 -6.97
N TYR A 80 -7.86 -5.08 -8.03
CA TYR A 80 -7.12 -6.33 -8.23
C TYR A 80 -5.61 -6.10 -8.33
N TRP A 81 -5.19 -5.11 -9.12
CA TRP A 81 -3.77 -4.76 -9.21
C TRP A 81 -3.20 -4.36 -7.84
N MET A 82 -3.96 -3.58 -7.07
CA MET A 82 -3.53 -3.15 -5.74
C MET A 82 -3.38 -4.32 -4.76
N LEU A 83 -4.22 -5.36 -4.86
CA LEU A 83 -4.08 -6.60 -4.07
C LEU A 83 -2.75 -7.30 -4.33
N GLU A 84 -2.35 -7.43 -5.60
CA GLU A 84 -1.07 -8.04 -5.98
C GLU A 84 0.12 -7.18 -5.50
N TYR A 85 -0.01 -5.86 -5.60
CA TYR A 85 1.01 -4.92 -5.14
C TYR A 85 1.18 -4.95 -3.62
N GLU A 86 0.10 -4.91 -2.85
CA GLU A 86 0.16 -4.98 -1.37
C GLU A 86 0.62 -6.36 -0.89
N SER A 87 0.29 -7.43 -1.61
CA SER A 87 0.83 -8.77 -1.33
C SER A 87 2.35 -8.83 -1.50
N SER A 88 2.87 -8.22 -2.57
CA SER A 88 4.31 -8.11 -2.81
C SER A 88 5.00 -7.21 -1.78
N SER A 89 4.36 -6.10 -1.45
CA SER A 89 4.85 -5.15 -0.43
C SER A 89 4.89 -5.79 0.96
N THR A 90 3.87 -6.57 1.34
CA THR A 90 3.85 -7.33 2.60
C THR A 90 5.09 -8.21 2.73
N LYS A 91 5.43 -8.98 1.69
CA LYS A 91 6.62 -9.85 1.70
C LYS A 91 7.91 -9.06 1.87
N LEU A 92 8.03 -7.92 1.16
CA LEU A 92 9.17 -7.03 1.27
C LEU A 92 9.37 -6.54 2.71
N PHE A 93 8.34 -5.99 3.33
CA PHE A 93 8.41 -5.49 4.72
C PHE A 93 8.62 -6.61 5.74
N CYS A 94 7.96 -7.75 5.56
CA CYS A 94 8.15 -8.93 6.40
C CYS A 94 9.61 -9.41 6.37
N ASN A 95 10.23 -9.50 5.19
CA ASN A 95 11.63 -9.90 5.07
C ASN A 95 12.58 -8.94 5.79
N GLU A 96 12.35 -7.63 5.69
CA GLU A 96 13.16 -6.64 6.39
C GLU A 96 12.98 -6.69 7.92
N SER A 97 11.83 -7.17 8.40
CA SER A 97 11.59 -7.37 9.83
C SER A 97 12.39 -8.52 10.44
N TYR A 98 12.79 -9.50 9.64
CA TYR A 98 13.60 -10.65 10.06
C TYR A 98 15.08 -10.56 9.65
N ASN A 99 15.47 -9.50 8.92
CA ASN A 99 16.82 -9.35 8.41
C ASN A 99 17.82 -9.16 9.56
N ALA A 100 18.81 -10.06 9.67
CA ALA A 100 19.81 -10.04 10.75
C ALA A 100 20.66 -8.76 10.77
N ASN A 101 20.82 -8.10 9.61
CA ASN A 101 21.62 -6.87 9.47
C ASN A 101 20.84 -5.59 9.80
N ASN A 102 19.60 -5.72 10.26
CA ASN A 102 18.74 -4.60 10.64
C ASN A 102 18.73 -4.44 12.17
N ASP A 103 18.79 -3.19 12.63
CA ASP A 103 18.58 -2.88 14.04
C ASP A 103 17.13 -3.10 14.46
N GLU A 104 16.90 -3.14 15.77
CA GLU A 104 15.59 -3.45 16.34
C GLU A 104 14.51 -2.43 15.98
N LYS A 105 14.89 -1.16 15.79
CA LYS A 105 13.94 -0.09 15.48
C LYS A 105 13.37 -0.28 14.09
N ILE A 106 14.20 -0.52 13.08
CA ILE A 106 13.71 -0.75 11.71
C ILE A 106 13.03 -2.11 11.59
N LYS A 107 13.44 -3.13 12.35
CA LYS A 107 12.71 -4.43 12.41
C LYS A 107 11.29 -4.25 12.94
N THR A 108 11.16 -3.54 14.06
CA THR A 108 9.85 -3.22 14.65
C THR A 108 8.98 -2.42 13.68
N LEU A 109 9.55 -1.40 13.06
CA LEU A 109 8.82 -0.56 12.10
C LEU A 109 8.37 -1.34 10.86
N THR A 110 9.24 -2.16 10.27
CA THR A 110 8.89 -2.96 9.08
C THR A 110 7.89 -4.07 9.42
N SER A 111 7.95 -4.66 10.61
CA SER A 111 6.93 -5.57 11.14
C SER A 111 5.56 -4.89 11.28
N TYR A 112 5.52 -3.70 11.90
CA TYR A 112 4.31 -2.89 12.01
C TYR A 112 3.71 -2.56 10.63
N ILE A 113 4.54 -2.10 9.69
CA ILE A 113 4.08 -1.75 8.34
C ILE A 113 3.54 -2.98 7.62
N SER A 114 4.22 -4.13 7.66
CA SER A 114 3.72 -5.37 7.05
C SER A 114 2.36 -5.78 7.62
N SER A 115 2.17 -5.65 8.93
CA SER A 115 0.89 -5.94 9.59
C SER A 115 -0.21 -4.99 9.14
N SER A 116 0.10 -3.69 9.02
CA SER A 116 -0.85 -2.69 8.50
C SER A 116 -1.27 -2.99 7.05
N ILE A 117 -0.31 -3.43 6.21
CA ILE A 117 -0.57 -3.81 4.83
C ILE A 117 -1.51 -5.02 4.79
N VAL A 118 -1.25 -6.06 5.59
CA VAL A 118 -2.12 -7.26 5.65
C VAL A 118 -3.56 -6.89 5.99
N GLN A 119 -3.76 -5.98 6.95
CA GLN A 119 -5.10 -5.52 7.32
C GLN A 119 -5.79 -4.79 6.17
N ARG A 120 -5.10 -3.88 5.47
CA ARG A 120 -5.65 -3.21 4.28
C ARG A 120 -5.93 -4.20 3.15
N ASN A 121 -5.03 -5.15 2.90
CA ASN A 121 -5.17 -6.15 1.85
C ASN A 121 -6.37 -7.08 2.09
N THR A 122 -6.65 -7.41 3.36
CA THR A 122 -7.86 -8.15 3.76
C THR A 122 -9.12 -7.35 3.44
N LYS A 123 -9.16 -6.05 3.76
CA LYS A 123 -10.30 -5.18 3.43
C LYS A 123 -10.47 -5.01 1.92
N LEU A 124 -9.38 -4.83 1.16
CA LEU A 124 -9.41 -4.79 -0.30
C LEU A 124 -9.95 -6.09 -0.91
N THR A 125 -9.61 -7.24 -0.32
CA THR A 125 -10.12 -8.54 -0.76
C THR A 125 -11.64 -8.60 -0.62
N ASN A 126 -12.17 -8.16 0.52
CA ASN A 126 -13.62 -8.09 0.73
C ASN A 126 -14.30 -7.14 -0.26
N ILE A 127 -13.70 -5.99 -0.56
CA ILE A 127 -14.20 -5.06 -1.59
C ILE A 127 -14.24 -5.76 -2.95
N TYR A 128 -13.17 -6.46 -3.32
CA TYR A 128 -13.08 -7.16 -4.60
C TYR A 128 -14.13 -8.27 -4.73
N ILE A 129 -14.30 -9.11 -3.70
CA ILE A 129 -15.31 -10.18 -3.66
C ILE A 129 -16.71 -9.59 -3.80
N ASN A 130 -17.03 -8.52 -3.06
CA ASN A 130 -18.34 -7.87 -3.15
C ASN A 130 -18.64 -7.34 -4.56
N ILE A 131 -17.63 -6.83 -5.27
CA ILE A 131 -17.80 -6.40 -6.66
C ILE A 131 -18.14 -7.61 -7.55
N LEU A 132 -17.43 -8.74 -7.38
CA LEU A 132 -17.69 -9.95 -8.15
C LEU A 132 -19.10 -10.51 -7.89
N ASP A 133 -19.53 -10.55 -6.63
CA ASP A 133 -20.87 -11.01 -6.26
C ASP A 133 -21.97 -10.18 -6.92
N GLU A 134 -21.81 -8.84 -6.95
CA GLU A 134 -22.76 -7.94 -7.59
C GLU A 134 -22.77 -8.07 -9.13
N GLU A 135 -21.64 -8.43 -9.75
CA GLU A 135 -21.58 -8.72 -11.19
C GLU A 135 -22.28 -10.05 -11.53
N ILE A 136 -22.07 -11.09 -10.71
CA ILE A 136 -22.70 -12.40 -10.91
C ILE A 136 -24.24 -12.28 -10.84
N LYS A 137 -24.76 -11.55 -9.84
CA LYS A 137 -26.22 -11.31 -9.70
C LYS A 137 -26.84 -10.63 -10.91
N LYS A 138 -26.07 -9.81 -11.65
CA LYS A 138 -26.53 -9.08 -12.85
C LYS A 138 -26.44 -9.91 -14.12
N THR A 139 -25.83 -11.09 -14.08
CA THR A 139 -25.64 -11.96 -15.25
C THR A 139 -26.77 -13.01 -15.27
N PRO A 140 -27.65 -13.04 -16.30
CA PRO A 140 -28.72 -14.03 -16.35
C PRO A 140 -28.14 -15.46 -16.43
N PRO A 141 -28.83 -16.46 -15.85
CA PRO A 141 -28.43 -17.85 -16.02
C PRO A 141 -28.42 -18.21 -17.51
N LYS A 142 -27.38 -18.94 -17.92
CA LYS A 142 -27.27 -19.51 -19.28
C LYS A 142 -28.29 -20.60 -19.52
#